data_AF-G7YXX2-F1
#
_entry.id   AF-G7YXX2-F1
#
_cell.length_a   1.000
_cell.length_b   1.000
_cell.length_c   1.000
_cell.angle_alpha   90.00
_cell.angle_beta   90.00
_cell.angle_gamma   90.00
#
_symmetry.space_group_name_H-M   'P 1'
#
loop_
_entity.id
_entity.type
_entity.pdbx_description
1 polymer ?
#
loop_
_entity_poly.entity_id
_entity_poly.type
_entity_poly.pdbx_seq_one_letter_code
_entity_poly.pdbx_strand_id
1 'polypeptide(L)'
;MVTSENVFKVCDEPHPMLVKQLLDHCVKSAFTEAHKILRHLWTLGYSAEDIMSILFRVLKNHPMEEYIKLEFLKEVGLIHLRVAEGLGTYLQLAGMIARLCKVSMPQTST
;
A
#
# COMPACT_ATOMS: atom_id res chain seq x y z
N MET A 1 23.74 15.18 11.30
CA MET A 1 23.26 13.83 10.97
C MET A 1 21.75 13.90 10.95
N VAL A 2 21.14 13.89 9.77
CA VAL A 2 19.68 14.01 9.64
C VAL A 2 19.11 12.61 9.88
N THR A 3 18.51 12.40 11.05
CA THR A 3 17.74 11.20 11.37
C THR A 3 16.57 11.11 10.40
N SER A 4 16.37 9.93 9.80
CA SER A 4 15.31 9.60 8.84
C SER A 4 13.89 9.87 9.38
N GLU A 5 13.77 10.12 10.69
CA GLU A 5 12.55 10.52 11.40
C GLU A 5 12.09 11.96 11.06
N ASN A 6 12.99 12.87 10.65
CA ASN A 6 12.65 14.27 10.37
C ASN A 6 12.32 14.56 8.89
N VAL A 7 12.30 13.54 8.02
CA VAL A 7 12.09 13.70 6.55
C VAL A 7 10.60 13.67 6.17
N PHE A 8 9.68 13.57 7.14
CA PHE A 8 8.24 13.58 6.87
C PHE A 8 7.62 14.97 6.73
N LYS A 9 8.42 16.04 6.74
CA LYS A 9 7.89 17.40 6.92
C LYS A 9 7.74 18.24 5.65
N VAL A 10 8.32 17.86 4.51
CA VAL A 10 8.27 18.73 3.33
C VAL A 10 8.32 17.91 2.04
N CYS A 11 7.20 17.90 1.32
CA CYS A 11 7.03 18.01 -0.14
C CYS A 11 5.71 17.34 -0.57
N ASP A 12 4.88 18.09 -1.29
CA ASP A 12 3.50 17.81 -1.72
C ASP A 12 3.37 16.73 -2.81
N GLU A 13 4.28 15.75 -2.84
CA GLU A 13 4.16 14.59 -3.74
C GLU A 13 4.09 13.29 -2.93
N PRO A 14 3.30 12.31 -3.37
CA PRO A 14 3.24 11.00 -2.76
C PRO A 14 4.54 10.30 -3.12
N HIS A 15 5.59 10.58 -2.34
CA HIS A 15 6.92 10.09 -2.64
C HIS A 15 6.86 8.56 -2.72
N PRO A 16 7.37 7.95 -3.81
CA PRO A 16 7.41 6.49 -3.98
C PRO A 16 8.00 5.75 -2.77
N MET A 17 8.79 6.44 -1.96
CA MET A 17 9.34 5.99 -0.70
C MET A 17 8.29 5.65 0.37
N LEU A 18 7.22 6.46 0.51
CA LEU A 18 6.12 6.18 1.45
C LEU A 18 5.37 4.91 1.07
N VAL A 19 5.07 4.77 -0.22
CA VAL A 19 4.38 3.60 -0.77
C VAL A 19 5.26 2.35 -0.67
N LYS A 20 6.58 2.50 -0.85
CA LYS A 20 7.53 1.42 -0.61
C LYS A 20 7.51 0.96 0.84
N GLN A 21 7.54 1.89 1.80
CA GLN A 21 7.42 1.57 3.22
C GLN A 21 6.07 0.89 3.55
N LEU A 22 4.97 1.36 2.94
CA LEU A 22 3.66 0.71 3.07
C LEU A 22 3.72 -0.75 2.63
N LEU A 23 4.33 -1.03 1.47
CA LEU A 23 4.53 -2.40 1.00
C LEU A 23 5.45 -3.23 1.92
N ASP A 24 6.54 -2.64 2.42
CA ASP A 24 7.42 -3.30 3.40
C ASP A 24 6.65 -3.69 4.67
N HIS A 25 5.73 -2.85 5.14
CA HIS A 25 4.86 -3.16 6.27
C HIS A 25 3.83 -4.25 5.93
N CYS A 26 3.27 -4.24 4.72
CA CYS A 26 2.37 -5.30 4.25
C CYS A 26 3.06 -6.67 4.21
N VAL A 27 4.30 -6.73 3.70
CA VAL A 27 5.11 -7.96 3.66
C VAL A 27 5.41 -8.50 5.07
N LYS A 28 5.55 -7.62 6.06
CA LYS A 28 5.74 -7.97 7.47
C LYS A 28 4.42 -8.23 8.22
N SER A 29 3.28 -8.20 7.52
CA SER A 29 1.93 -8.26 8.10
C SER A 29 1.67 -7.20 9.19
N ALA A 30 2.36 -6.06 9.13
CA ALA A 30 2.23 -4.95 10.06
C ALA A 30 1.10 -4.00 9.62
N PHE A 31 -0.15 -4.46 9.71
CA PHE A 31 -1.34 -3.72 9.23
C PHE A 31 -1.43 -2.30 9.79
N THR A 32 -1.24 -2.12 11.11
CA THR A 32 -1.38 -0.82 11.77
C THR A 32 -0.43 0.23 11.19
N GLU A 33 0.82 -0.14 10.92
CA GLU A 33 1.82 0.77 10.37
C GLU A 33 1.56 1.07 8.89
N ALA A 34 1.20 0.06 8.09
CA ALA A 34 0.78 0.28 6.70
C ALA A 34 -0.46 1.20 6.61
N HIS A 35 -1.43 1.00 7.50
CA HIS A 35 -2.66 1.80 7.56
C HIS A 35 -2.40 3.25 7.97
N LYS A 36 -1.43 3.52 8.86
CA LYS A 36 -1.01 4.90 9.19
C LYS A 36 -0.48 5.63 7.96
N ILE A 37 0.35 4.99 7.15
CA ILE A 37 0.88 5.57 5.91
C ILE A 37 -0.25 5.84 4.92
N LEU A 38 -1.17 4.89 4.74
CA LEU A 38 -2.35 5.11 3.88
C LEU A 38 -3.20 6.27 4.37
N ARG A 39 -3.46 6.34 5.69
CA ARG A 39 -4.21 7.45 6.28
C ARG A 39 -3.53 8.78 6.03
N HIS A 40 -2.21 8.82 6.14
CA HIS A 40 -1.44 10.01 5.86
C HIS A 40 -1.61 10.46 4.40
N LEU A 41 -1.44 9.55 3.43
CA LEU A 41 -1.69 9.84 2.01
C LEU A 41 -3.12 10.33 1.76
N TRP A 42 -4.10 9.69 2.38
CA TRP A 42 -5.51 10.12 2.27
C TRP A 42 -5.73 11.52 2.83
N THR A 43 -5.13 11.85 3.99
CA THR A 43 -5.26 13.18 4.60
C THR A 43 -4.56 14.30 3.83
N LEU A 44 -3.57 13.95 2.99
CA LEU A 44 -2.92 14.89 2.07
C LEU A 44 -3.81 15.22 0.85
N GLY A 45 -4.95 14.54 0.70
CA GLY A 45 -5.90 14.82 -0.37
C GLY A 45 -5.65 14.03 -1.67
N TYR A 46 -4.77 13.02 -1.65
CA TYR A 46 -4.60 12.15 -2.81
C TYR A 46 -5.89 11.38 -3.12
N SER A 47 -6.23 11.32 -4.40
CA SER A 47 -7.37 10.51 -4.85
C SER A 47 -7.05 9.01 -4.68
N ALA A 48 -8.10 8.19 -4.58
CA ALA A 48 -7.92 6.74 -4.54
C ALA A 48 -7.22 6.22 -5.82
N GLU A 49 -7.51 6.82 -6.97
CA GLU A 49 -6.90 6.47 -8.26
C GLU A 49 -5.39 6.76 -8.28
N ASP A 50 -4.97 7.91 -7.73
CA ASP A 50 -3.55 8.27 -7.64
C ASP A 50 -2.81 7.31 -6.71
N ILE A 51 -3.36 7.06 -5.52
CA ILE A 51 -2.79 6.13 -4.54
C ILE A 51 -2.61 4.74 -5.17
N MET A 52 -3.63 4.25 -5.88
CA MET A 52 -3.59 2.95 -6.56
C MET A 52 -2.55 2.92 -7.68
N SER A 53 -2.48 3.97 -8.50
CA SER A 53 -1.54 4.06 -9.62
C SER A 53 -0.09 4.03 -9.15
N ILE A 54 0.22 4.75 -8.08
CA ILE A 54 1.56 4.78 -7.49
C ILE A 54 1.88 3.45 -6.81
N LEU A 55 0.93 2.89 -6.05
CA LEU A 55 1.08 1.57 -5.44
C LEU A 55 1.42 0.50 -6.47
N PHE A 56 0.68 0.45 -7.58
CA PHE A 56 0.90 -0.51 -8.64
C PHE A 56 2.28 -0.35 -9.30
N ARG A 57 2.71 0.90 -9.54
CA ARG A 57 4.04 1.21 -10.09
C ARG A 57 5.17 0.78 -9.15
N VAL A 58 5.04 1.03 -7.85
CA VAL A 58 6.06 0.68 -6.85
C VAL A 58 6.08 -0.83 -6.62
N LEU A 59 4.92 -1.48 -6.56
CA LEU A 59 4.80 -2.92 -6.35
C LEU A 59 5.52 -3.73 -7.43
N LYS A 60 5.38 -3.35 -8.70
CA LYS A 60 6.07 -4.02 -9.82
C LYS A 60 7.59 -4.06 -9.68
N ASN A 61 8.17 -3.03 -9.06
CA ASN A 61 9.62 -2.89 -8.91
C ASN A 61 10.09 -3.23 -7.49
N HIS A 62 9.19 -3.69 -6.61
CA HIS A 62 9.51 -3.93 -5.21
C HIS A 62 10.27 -5.26 -5.04
N PRO A 63 11.39 -5.28 -4.29
CA PRO A 63 12.17 -6.49 -4.06
C PRO A 63 11.48 -7.39 -3.02
N MET A 64 10.64 -8.32 -3.49
CA MET A 64 9.97 -9.34 -2.68
C MET A 64 9.95 -10.69 -3.40
N GLU A 65 9.62 -11.75 -2.66
CA GLU A 65 9.47 -13.10 -3.20
C GLU A 65 8.40 -13.14 -4.30
N GLU A 66 8.70 -13.81 -5.41
CA GLU A 66 7.88 -13.71 -6.63
C GLU A 66 6.45 -14.22 -6.41
N TYR A 67 6.29 -15.25 -5.60
CA TYR A 67 4.96 -15.76 -5.22
C TYR A 67 4.12 -14.69 -4.52
N ILE A 68 4.69 -14.01 -3.52
CA ILE A 68 4.00 -12.94 -2.77
C ILE A 68 3.70 -11.75 -3.71
N LYS A 69 4.64 -11.41 -4.60
CA LYS A 69 4.45 -10.33 -5.58
C LYS A 69 3.27 -10.58 -6.51
N LEU A 70 3.11 -11.79 -7.01
CA LEU A 70 2.01 -12.17 -7.89
C LEU A 70 0.66 -12.09 -7.16
N GLU A 71 0.58 -12.59 -5.93
CA GLU A 71 -0.64 -12.48 -5.12
C GLU A 71 -0.97 -11.02 -4.76
N PHE A 72 0.05 -10.20 -4.46
CA PHE A 72 -0.15 -8.76 -4.23
C PHE A 72 -0.67 -8.06 -5.48
N LEU A 73 -0.09 -8.36 -6.66
CA LEU A 73 -0.53 -7.78 -7.93
C LEU A 73 -1.99 -8.14 -8.25
N LYS A 74 -2.39 -9.38 -7.95
CA LYS A 74 -3.77 -9.85 -8.11
C LYS A 74 -4.73 -9.08 -7.21
N GLU A 75 -4.44 -8.98 -5.90
CA GLU A 75 -5.31 -8.25 -4.97
C GLU A 75 -5.39 -6.75 -5.30
N VAL A 76 -4.26 -6.10 -5.63
CA VAL A 76 -4.24 -4.70 -6.06
C VAL A 76 -5.03 -4.51 -7.36
N GLY A 77 -4.92 -5.42 -8.32
CA GLY A 77 -5.67 -5.38 -9.57
C GLY A 77 -7.19 -5.45 -9.38
N LEU A 78 -7.65 -6.32 -8.46
CA LEU A 78 -9.08 -6.42 -8.13
C LEU A 78 -9.63 -5.15 -7.50
N ILE A 79 -8.85 -4.50 -6.62
CA ILE A 79 -9.25 -3.23 -6.02
C ILE A 79 -9.20 -2.11 -7.05
N HIS A 80 -8.22 -2.10 -7.95
CA HIS A 80 -8.11 -1.09 -9.00
C HIS A 80 -9.34 -1.09 -9.91
N LEU A 81 -9.85 -2.27 -10.28
CA LEU A 81 -11.10 -2.40 -11.02
C LEU A 81 -12.28 -1.74 -10.28
N ARG A 82 -12.43 -2.03 -8.97
CA ARG A 82 -13.51 -1.43 -8.17
C ARG A 82 -13.39 0.08 -8.04
N VAL A 83 -12.18 0.59 -7.90
CA VAL A 83 -11.93 2.04 -7.88
C VAL A 83 -12.32 2.66 -9.23
N ALA A 84 -11.96 2.02 -10.35
CA ALA A 84 -12.34 2.47 -11.69
C ALA A 84 -13.86 2.41 -11.95
N GLU A 85 -14.59 1.51 -11.27
CA GLU A 85 -16.07 1.46 -11.27
C GLU A 85 -16.71 2.55 -10.39
N GLY A 86 -15.91 3.44 -9.79
CA GLY A 86 -16.37 4.56 -8.97
C GLY A 86 -16.39 4.28 -7.46
N LEU A 87 -15.91 3.12 -7.00
CA LEU A 87 -15.89 2.76 -5.58
C LEU A 87 -14.56 3.13 -4.87
N GLY A 88 -14.03 4.33 -5.11
CA GLY A 88 -12.76 4.83 -4.55
C GLY A 88 -12.79 5.29 -3.09
N THR A 89 -13.44 4.56 -2.18
CA THR A 89 -13.52 4.99 -0.76
C THR A 89 -12.27 4.63 0.04
N TYR A 90 -11.99 5.41 1.09
CA TYR A 90 -10.92 5.10 2.06
C TYR A 90 -11.03 3.67 2.62
N LEU A 91 -12.25 3.20 2.88
CA LEU A 91 -12.50 1.86 3.39
C LEU A 91 -12.06 0.77 2.40
N GLN A 92 -12.23 0.98 1.09
CA GLN A 92 -11.72 0.03 0.10
C GLN A 92 -10.20 -0.04 0.12
N LEU A 93 -9.51 1.10 0.24
CA LEU A 93 -8.05 1.13 0.35
C LEU A 93 -7.55 0.50 1.65
N ALA A 94 -8.23 0.73 2.77
CA ALA A 94 -7.92 0.07 4.04
C ALA A 94 -8.12 -1.45 3.95
N GLY A 95 -9.20 -1.88 3.28
CA GLY A 95 -9.48 -3.29 3.01
C GLY A 95 -8.43 -3.95 2.11
N MET A 96 -7.90 -3.20 1.13
CA MET A 96 -6.78 -3.66 0.30
C MET A 96 -5.54 -3.95 1.17
N ILE A 97 -5.15 -3.04 2.06
CA ILE A 97 -3.98 -3.26 2.93
C ILE A 97 -4.17 -4.49 3.83
N ALA A 98 -5.37 -4.69 4.36
CA ALA A 98 -5.69 -5.87 5.16
C ALA A 98 -5.53 -7.17 4.34
N ARG A 99 -5.95 -7.18 3.07
CA ARG A 99 -5.79 -8.32 2.16
C ARG A 99 -4.32 -8.60 1.85
N LEU A 100 -3.53 -7.57 1.57
CA LEU A 100 -2.09 -7.71 1.35
C LEU A 100 -1.38 -8.28 2.59
N CYS A 101 -1.69 -7.77 3.78
CA CYS A 101 -1.14 -8.30 5.02
C CYS A 101 -1.53 -9.77 5.24
N LYS A 102 -2.73 -10.17 4.83
CA LYS A 102 -3.23 -11.55 4.93
C LYS A 102 -2.50 -12.50 3.98
N VAL A 103 -2.15 -12.05 2.77
CA VAL A 103 -1.33 -12.83 1.84
C VAL A 103 0.05 -13.12 2.43
N SER A 104 0.63 -12.17 3.16
CA SER A 104 1.92 -12.36 3.83
C SER A 104 1.86 -13.15 5.14
N MET A 105 0.66 -13.39 5.69
CA MET A 105 0.53 -14.27 6.83
C MET A 105 0.71 -15.73 6.38
N PRO A 106 1.46 -16.55 7.14
CA PRO A 106 1.54 -17.98 6.86
C PRO A 106 0.13 -18.57 6.90
N GLN A 107 -0.28 -19.21 5.81
CA GLN A 107 -1.52 -19.97 5.74
C GLN A 107 -1.46 -21.04 6.83
N THR A 108 -2.11 -20.77 7.97
CA THR A 108 -2.32 -21.80 8.97
C THR A 108 -3.40 -22.71 8.42
N SER A 109 -2.97 -23.71 7.65
CA SER A 109 -3.78 -24.86 7.30
C SER A 109 -4.25 -25.50 8.61
N THR A 110 -5.49 -25.24 8.99
CA THR A 110 -6.23 -26.05 9.98
C THR A 110 -7.33 -26.77 9.25
#